data_AF-A0A7W8VWW6-F1
#
_entry.id   AF-A0A7W8VWW6-F1
#
_cell.length_a   1.000
_cell.length_b   1.000
_cell.length_c   1.000
_cell.angle_alpha   90.00
_cell.angle_beta   90.00
_cell.angle_gamma   90.00
#
_symmetry.space_group_name_H-M   'P 1'
#
loop_
_entity.id
_entity.type
_entity.pdbx_description
1 polymer ?
#
loop_
_entity_poly.entity_id
_entity_poly.type
_entity_poly.pdbx_seq_one_letter_code
_entity_poly.pdbx_strand_id
1 'polypeptide(L)'
;MTWTTPDPLGSRAEAAVSVANGVVFGCNLDYTNGTMYALDSSNGKVLWSFNSGGACNAGPAIADGVVFWGSGSTSGPGPLKLFAFGL
;
A
#
# COMPACT_ATOMS: atom_id res chain seq x y z
N MET A 1 -22.18 -1.18 -0.64
CA MET A 1 -20.91 -0.64 -0.11
C MET A 1 -20.80 -1.07 1.34
N THR A 2 -19.76 -1.83 1.70
CA THR A 2 -19.58 -2.42 3.05
C THR A 2 -18.72 -1.55 3.96
N TRP A 3 -17.65 -0.96 3.44
CA TRP A 3 -16.85 0.05 4.11
C TRP A 3 -16.09 0.90 3.08
N THR A 4 -15.58 2.03 3.54
CA THR A 4 -14.57 2.84 2.86
C THR A 4 -13.65 3.44 3.90
N THR A 5 -12.38 3.53 3.57
CA THR A 5 -11.35 4.13 4.42
C THR A 5 -10.62 5.17 3.59
N PRO A 6 -10.71 6.46 3.94
CA PRO A 6 -9.92 7.46 3.25
C PRO A 6 -8.43 7.18 3.49
N ASP A 7 -7.60 7.47 2.49
CA ASP A 7 -6.16 7.49 2.68
C ASP A 7 -5.82 8.47 3.83
N PRO A 8 -5.15 8.02 4.91
CA PRO A 8 -4.88 8.87 6.08
C PRO A 8 -4.03 10.11 5.78
N LEU A 9 -3.31 10.14 4.65
CA LEU A 9 -2.51 11.27 4.21
C LEU A 9 -3.26 12.14 3.17
N GLY A 10 -4.50 11.79 2.83
CA GLY A 10 -5.28 12.48 1.81
C GLY A 10 -4.71 12.32 0.40
N SER A 11 -3.88 11.30 0.18
CA SER A 11 -3.28 11.03 -1.12
C SER A 11 -4.21 10.19 -2.01
N ARG A 12 -3.80 10.01 -3.26
CA ARG A 12 -4.50 9.18 -4.24
C ARG A 12 -4.34 7.70 -3.91
N ALA A 13 -5.45 7.01 -3.72
CA ALA A 13 -5.52 5.56 -3.55
C ALA A 13 -6.02 4.92 -4.87
N GLU A 14 -5.16 4.92 -5.89
CA GLU A 14 -5.50 4.47 -7.26
C GLU A 14 -4.88 3.11 -7.61
N ALA A 15 -3.91 2.65 -6.83
CA ALA A 15 -3.20 1.40 -7.08
C ALA A 15 -4.08 0.16 -6.84
N ALA A 16 -3.69 -0.96 -7.46
CA ALA A 16 -4.33 -2.23 -7.16
C ALA A 16 -4.17 -2.59 -5.67
N VAL A 17 -5.05 -3.45 -5.17
CA VAL A 17 -4.97 -4.02 -3.81
C VAL A 17 -4.71 -5.52 -3.88
N SER A 18 -4.06 -6.06 -2.86
CA SER A 18 -3.91 -7.51 -2.65
C SER A 18 -4.59 -7.92 -1.36
N VAL A 19 -5.12 -9.15 -1.29
CA VAL A 19 -5.83 -9.64 -0.10
C VAL A 19 -5.32 -11.02 0.30
N ALA A 20 -4.99 -11.19 1.58
CA ALA A 20 -4.64 -12.50 2.17
C ALA A 20 -4.94 -12.51 3.66
N ASN A 21 -5.27 -13.67 4.23
CA ASN A 21 -5.45 -13.87 5.68
C ASN A 21 -6.39 -12.86 6.37
N GLY A 22 -7.45 -12.42 5.68
CA GLY A 22 -8.38 -11.43 6.22
C GLY A 22 -7.85 -9.99 6.23
N VAL A 23 -6.71 -9.73 5.56
CA VAL A 23 -6.06 -8.43 5.44
C VAL A 23 -6.07 -7.95 3.99
N VAL A 24 -6.46 -6.70 3.76
CA VAL A 24 -6.33 -5.99 2.49
C VAL A 24 -5.07 -5.14 2.54
N PHE A 25 -4.18 -5.32 1.58
CA PHE A 25 -2.98 -4.50 1.39
C PHE A 25 -3.21 -3.53 0.24
N GLY A 26 -3.01 -2.25 0.50
CA GLY A 26 -3.17 -1.18 -0.47
C GLY A 26 -2.19 -0.05 -0.19
N CYS A 27 -1.95 0.78 -1.20
CA CYS A 27 -0.95 1.84 -1.10
C CYS A 27 -1.43 3.10 -1.82
N ASN A 28 -0.71 4.20 -1.61
CA ASN A 28 -1.02 5.48 -2.22
C ASN A 28 0.08 5.99 -3.16
N LEU A 29 -0.27 7.04 -3.92
CA LEU A 29 0.60 7.66 -4.92
C LEU A 29 1.33 8.91 -4.40
N ASP A 30 1.54 9.04 -3.08
CA ASP A 30 2.35 10.15 -2.58
C ASP A 30 3.83 9.95 -3.00
N TYR A 31 4.37 10.88 -3.77
CA TYR A 31 5.75 10.80 -4.30
C TYR A 31 6.84 10.99 -3.24
N THR A 32 6.48 11.40 -2.02
CA THR A 32 7.40 11.76 -0.93
C THR A 32 7.12 10.96 0.33
N ASN A 33 5.84 10.71 0.63
CA ASN A 33 5.38 9.96 1.80
C ASN A 33 4.55 8.74 1.40
N GLY A 34 4.83 8.18 0.22
CA GLY A 34 4.08 7.05 -0.30
C GLY A 34 4.04 5.92 0.70
N THR A 35 2.84 5.49 1.06
CA THR A 35 2.60 4.62 2.21
C THR A 35 1.87 3.36 1.78
N MET A 36 2.33 2.22 2.29
CA MET A 36 1.62 0.94 2.25
C MET A 36 0.78 0.81 3.51
N TYR A 37 -0.43 0.28 3.36
CA TYR A 37 -1.38 0.05 4.44
C TYR A 37 -1.82 -1.41 4.41
N ALA A 38 -2.03 -1.97 5.61
CA ALA A 38 -2.81 -3.17 5.79
C ALA A 38 -4.10 -2.83 6.52
N LEU A 39 -5.21 -3.31 6.01
CA LEU A 39 -6.54 -3.06 6.53
C LEU A 39 -7.21 -4.39 6.89
N ASP A 40 -7.97 -4.40 7.96
CA ASP A 40 -8.89 -5.49 8.28
C ASP A 40 -9.97 -5.56 7.19
N SER A 41 -10.05 -6.69 6.49
CA SER A 41 -10.98 -6.87 5.36
C SER A 41 -12.45 -6.79 5.77
N SER A 42 -12.78 -7.04 7.04
CA SER A 42 -14.16 -7.05 7.54
C SER A 42 -14.72 -5.64 7.74
N ASN A 43 -13.87 -4.67 8.08
CA ASN A 43 -14.31 -3.35 8.54
C ASN A 43 -13.51 -2.16 7.98
N GLY A 44 -12.45 -2.41 7.20
CA GLY A 44 -11.60 -1.38 6.59
C GLY A 44 -10.68 -0.65 7.58
N LYS A 45 -10.59 -1.08 8.84
CA LYS A 45 -9.71 -0.45 9.82
C LYS A 45 -8.25 -0.70 9.45
N VAL A 46 -7.45 0.36 9.43
CA VAL A 46 -6.01 0.25 9.27
C VAL A 46 -5.41 -0.52 10.45
N LEU A 47 -4.80 -1.66 10.15
CA LEU A 47 -4.07 -2.51 11.08
C LEU A 47 -2.63 -2.01 11.25
N TRP A 48 -1.99 -1.63 10.14
CA TRP A 48 -0.66 -1.01 10.14
C TRP A 48 -0.45 -0.13 8.91
N SER A 49 0.54 0.75 8.99
CA SER A 49 1.04 1.54 7.86
C SER A 49 2.58 1.53 7.83
N PHE A 50 3.15 1.64 6.62
CA PHE A 50 4.58 1.71 6.40
C PHE A 50 4.89 2.78 5.36
N ASN A 51 5.58 3.84 5.77
CA ASN A 51 6.03 4.90 4.86
C ASN A 51 7.23 4.38 4.04
N SER A 52 6.98 4.14 2.76
CA SER A 52 7.98 3.68 1.79
C SER A 52 8.79 4.83 1.17
N GLY A 53 8.41 6.08 1.42
CA GLY A 53 9.11 7.30 0.98
C GLY A 53 8.80 7.72 -0.46
N GLY A 54 7.92 7.01 -1.16
CA GLY A 54 7.64 7.26 -2.57
C GLY A 54 6.42 6.49 -3.08
N ALA A 55 5.88 6.95 -4.21
CA ALA A 55 4.60 6.47 -4.73
C ALA A 55 4.62 4.97 -5.03
N CYS A 56 3.52 4.29 -4.72
CA CYS A 56 3.31 2.89 -5.06
C CYS A 56 2.30 2.83 -6.22
N ASN A 57 2.82 2.88 -7.45
CA ASN A 57 1.97 3.02 -8.65
C ASN A 57 1.22 1.73 -9.03
N ALA A 58 1.89 0.58 -8.94
CA ALA A 58 1.34 -0.69 -9.41
C ALA A 58 0.43 -1.38 -8.38
N GLY A 59 0.65 -1.12 -7.08
CA GLY A 59 0.03 -1.85 -5.99
C GLY A 59 0.91 -3.00 -5.45
N PRO A 60 0.52 -3.61 -4.32
CA PRO A 60 1.16 -4.80 -3.81
C PRO A 60 0.77 -6.05 -4.59
N ALA A 61 1.68 -7.02 -4.64
CA ALA A 61 1.43 -8.39 -5.08
C ALA A 61 1.75 -9.37 -3.93
N ILE A 62 1.10 -10.54 -3.92
CA ILE A 62 1.35 -11.58 -2.92
C ILE A 62 1.82 -12.85 -3.62
N ALA A 63 2.95 -13.40 -3.17
CA ALA A 63 3.47 -14.69 -3.61
C ALA A 63 4.18 -15.38 -2.43
N ASP A 64 4.02 -16.69 -2.30
CA ASP A 64 4.71 -17.52 -1.30
C ASP A 64 4.63 -16.99 0.14
N GLY A 65 3.47 -16.45 0.53
CA GLY A 65 3.27 -15.90 1.87
C GLY A 65 3.94 -14.55 2.11
N VAL A 66 4.34 -13.83 1.05
CA VAL A 66 5.02 -12.54 1.15
C VAL A 66 4.30 -11.49 0.28
N VAL A 67 4.09 -10.32 0.86
CA VAL A 67 3.61 -9.10 0.17
C VAL A 67 4.83 -8.39 -0.42
N PHE A 68 4.80 -8.14 -1.73
CA PHE A 68 5.82 -7.40 -2.46
C PHE A 68 5.23 -6.11 -3.03
N TRP A 69 5.99 -5.03 -3.00
CA TRP A 69 5.65 -3.82 -3.74
C TRP A 69 6.89 -3.00 -4.11
N GLY A 70 6.73 -2.19 -5.14
CA GLY A 70 7.69 -1.15 -5.51
C GLY A 70 7.24 0.21 -5.00
N SER A 71 8.21 1.01 -4.57
CA SER A 71 8.06 2.43 -4.29
C SER A 71 8.97 3.21 -5.22
N GLY A 72 8.45 4.31 -5.74
CA GLY A 72 9.18 5.23 -6.59
C GLY A 72 8.43 5.55 -7.88
N SER A 73 8.73 6.74 -8.39
CA SER A 73 8.34 7.18 -9.72
C SER A 73 9.54 7.87 -10.34
N THR A 74 9.71 7.78 -11.65
CA THR A 74 10.74 8.55 -12.38
C THR A 74 10.48 10.05 -12.34
N SER A 75 9.29 10.48 -11.91
CA SER A 75 8.87 11.89 -11.80
C SER A 75 8.97 12.48 -10.39
N GLY A 76 9.36 11.70 -9.37
CA GLY A 76 9.36 12.15 -7.97
C GLY A 76 10.72 11.96 -7.27
N PRO A 77 10.94 12.63 -6.13
CA PRO A 77 12.19 12.52 -5.37
C PRO A 77 12.29 11.23 -4.52
N GLY A 78 11.21 10.46 -4.42
CA GLY A 78 11.13 9.27 -3.58
C GLY A 78 12.14 8.18 -3.97
N PRO A 79 12.60 7.36 -3.01
CA PRO A 79 13.58 6.33 -3.26
C PRO A 79 13.00 5.24 -4.16
N LEU A 80 13.78 4.79 -5.15
CA LEU A 80 13.44 3.63 -5.98
C LEU A 80 13.77 2.36 -5.19
N LYS A 81 12.77 1.78 -4.51
CA LYS A 81 12.95 0.63 -3.62
C LYS A 81 11.90 -0.44 -3.86
N LEU A 82 12.29 -1.69 -3.66
CA LEU A 82 11.39 -2.83 -3.53
C LEU A 82 11.31 -3.23 -2.06
N PHE A 83 10.12 -3.61 -1.64
CA PHE A 83 9.86 -4.07 -0.28
C PHE A 83 9.20 -5.44 -0.30
N ALA A 84 9.44 -6.20 0.76
CA ALA A 84 8.88 -7.51 1.00
C ALA A 84 8.44 -7.60 2.47
N PHE A 85 7.24 -8.11 2.73
CA PHE A 85 6.69 -8.28 4.07
C PHE A 85 6.00 -9.65 4.20
N GLY A 86 6.39 -10.44 5.20
CA GLY A 86 5.79 -11.77 5.45
C GLY A 86 4.37 -11.68 6.01
N LEU A 87 3.50 -12.60 5.58
CA LEU A 87 2.11 -12.74 6.02
C LEU A 87 1.94 -13.59 7.28
#